data_AF-A0ABD5RLH1-F1
#
_entry.id   AF-A0ABD5RLH1-F1
#
_cell.length_a   1.000
_cell.length_b   1.000
_cell.length_c   1.000
_cell.angle_alpha   90.00
_cell.angle_beta   90.00
_cell.angle_gamma   90.00
#
_symmetry.space_group_name_H-M   'P 1'
#
loop_
_entity.id
_entity.type
_entity.pdbx_description
1 polymer ?
#
loop_
_entity_poly.entity_id
_entity_poly.type
_entity_poly.pdbx_seq_one_letter_code
_entity_poly.pdbx_strand_id
1 'polypeptide(L)'
;MAPLGFYGSLATAGGVFLGLLSAYLTSRIAGMQSERDSIRRRVEAVDARRRSLREQRELIRDEIEGIEEKWAREERESKAKRDIKEFIDDHAGEDWSPAPKDVEFTDVLDEVASFVNVPRDALPAEHIDEASERFGDILYVLEKAQIPYARPDPLALMGDIATATNADSSNRWAVQERERYDAQRSRLVEVSTEMSALQRERESLSDRFENTDPEQLRSNLKDVGLAAIASVIFPLVVAGMHVSGLVVPGIPFATTIEPLVVFAIWVVGLGVVFAHMNSELTDNDDSLPDESAAVENDSETDDPPAEAEAVEATESEAAD
;
A
#
# COMPACT_ATOMS: atom_id res chain seq x y z
N MET A 1 21.78 -23.40 -70.91
CA MET A 1 20.44 -22.90 -70.55
C MET A 1 19.96 -23.31 -69.14
N ALA A 2 20.66 -24.19 -68.40
CA ALA A 2 20.31 -24.56 -67.03
C ALA A 2 20.34 -23.44 -65.93
N PRO A 3 21.19 -22.38 -65.99
CA PRO A 3 21.34 -21.48 -64.84
C PRO A 3 20.13 -20.55 -64.61
N LEU A 4 19.38 -20.18 -65.64
CA LEU A 4 18.20 -19.31 -65.49
C LEU A 4 17.09 -19.94 -64.65
N GLY A 5 16.89 -21.27 -64.75
CA GLY A 5 15.87 -21.97 -63.96
C GLY A 5 16.20 -22.01 -62.47
N PHE A 6 17.50 -22.12 -62.13
CA PHE A 6 17.96 -22.11 -60.74
C PHE A 6 17.69 -20.77 -60.06
N TYR A 7 18.10 -19.66 -60.67
CA TYR A 7 17.85 -18.32 -60.12
C TYR A 7 16.36 -17.98 -60.03
N GLY A 8 15.55 -18.41 -61.00
CA GLY A 8 14.08 -18.25 -60.94
C GLY A 8 13.44 -18.98 -59.77
N SER A 9 13.89 -20.21 -59.48
CA SER A 9 13.42 -20.97 -58.32
C SER A 9 13.85 -20.33 -56.98
N LEU A 10 15.09 -19.82 -56.91
CA LEU A 10 15.62 -19.14 -55.73
C LEU A 10 14.87 -17.84 -55.45
N ALA A 11 14.57 -17.06 -56.50
CA ALA A 11 13.79 -15.82 -56.37
C ALA A 11 12.36 -16.09 -55.89
N THR A 12 11.73 -17.16 -56.38
CA THR A 12 10.38 -17.56 -55.95
C THR A 12 10.39 -18.02 -54.50
N ALA A 13 11.38 -18.82 -54.08
CA ALA A 13 11.55 -19.24 -52.68
C ALA A 13 11.79 -18.04 -51.75
N GLY A 14 12.65 -17.10 -52.16
CA GLY A 14 12.90 -15.86 -51.41
C GLY A 14 11.65 -14.99 -51.27
N GLY A 15 10.82 -14.90 -52.31
CA GLY A 15 9.55 -14.18 -52.26
C GLY A 15 8.55 -14.79 -51.28
N VAL A 16 8.40 -16.13 -51.28
CA VAL A 16 7.53 -16.83 -50.32
C VAL A 16 8.04 -16.62 -48.89
N PHE A 17 9.35 -16.72 -48.68
CA PHE A 17 9.97 -16.48 -47.37
C PHE A 17 9.70 -15.06 -46.86
N LEU A 18 9.87 -14.03 -47.71
CA LEU A 18 9.56 -12.65 -47.34
C LEU A 18 8.07 -12.46 -47.00
N GLY A 19 7.17 -13.12 -47.74
CA GLY A 19 5.74 -13.11 -47.44
C GLY A 19 5.43 -13.69 -46.06
N LEU A 20 6.00 -14.86 -45.74
CA LEU A 20 5.83 -15.50 -44.43
C LEU A 20 6.43 -14.66 -43.30
N LEU A 21 7.63 -14.10 -43.49
CA LEU A 21 8.29 -13.24 -42.51
C LEU A 21 7.45 -11.98 -42.25
N SER A 22 6.96 -11.32 -43.30
CA SER A 22 6.10 -10.14 -43.18
C SER A 22 4.79 -10.45 -42.45
N ALA A 23 4.18 -11.59 -42.74
CA ALA A 23 2.95 -12.03 -42.07
C ALA A 23 3.21 -12.30 -40.58
N TYR A 24 4.28 -13.02 -40.25
CA TYR A 24 4.70 -13.29 -38.88
C TYR A 24 4.95 -11.99 -38.10
N LEU A 25 5.69 -11.05 -38.68
CA LEU A 25 5.99 -9.76 -38.06
C LEU A 25 4.74 -8.92 -37.83
N THR A 26 3.85 -8.85 -38.83
CA THR A 26 2.58 -8.12 -38.69
C THR A 26 1.74 -8.74 -37.57
N SER A 27 1.66 -10.06 -37.50
CA SER A 27 0.94 -10.77 -36.44
C SER A 27 1.56 -10.51 -35.06
N ARG A 28 2.89 -10.51 -34.95
CA ARG A 28 3.59 -10.26 -33.68
C ARG A 28 3.40 -8.82 -33.21
N ILE A 29 3.53 -7.84 -34.10
CA ILE A 29 3.31 -6.43 -33.80
C ILE A 29 1.87 -6.18 -33.36
N ALA A 30 0.89 -6.75 -34.06
CA ALA A 30 -0.51 -6.64 -33.67
C ALA A 30 -0.78 -7.27 -32.30
N GLY A 31 -0.17 -8.43 -32.02
CA GLY A 31 -0.24 -9.09 -30.71
C GLY A 31 0.29 -8.20 -29.59
N MET A 32 1.48 -7.61 -29.77
CA MET A 32 2.10 -6.74 -28.75
C MET A 32 1.30 -5.45 -28.51
N GLN A 33 0.72 -4.85 -29.56
CA GLN A 33 -0.14 -3.68 -29.40
C GLN A 33 -1.40 -4.03 -28.59
N SER A 34 -2.03 -5.17 -28.88
CA SER A 34 -3.18 -5.64 -28.12
C SER A 34 -2.82 -5.92 -26.65
N GLU A 35 -1.66 -6.52 -26.39
CA GLU A 35 -1.17 -6.75 -25.04
C GLU A 35 -0.90 -5.44 -24.30
N ARG A 36 -0.26 -4.47 -24.96
CA ARG A 36 0.03 -3.15 -24.42
C ARG A 36 -1.25 -2.40 -24.02
N ASP A 37 -2.26 -2.42 -24.88
CA ASP A 37 -3.57 -1.81 -24.59
C ASP A 37 -4.26 -2.52 -23.42
N SER A 38 -4.14 -3.84 -23.33
CA SER A 38 -4.69 -4.62 -22.21
C SER A 38 -4.00 -4.27 -20.88
N ILE A 39 -2.66 -4.24 -20.87
CA ILE A 39 -1.86 -3.87 -19.70
C ILE A 39 -2.21 -2.44 -19.27
N ARG A 40 -2.29 -1.50 -20.21
CA ARG A 40 -2.67 -0.11 -19.90
C ARG A 40 -4.04 -0.02 -19.22
N ARG A 41 -5.05 -0.70 -19.74
CA ARG A 41 -6.39 -0.73 -19.12
C ARG A 41 -6.37 -1.34 -17.72
N ARG A 42 -5.56 -2.38 -17.51
CA ARG A 42 -5.38 -2.99 -16.18
C ARG A 42 -4.70 -2.02 -15.21
N VAL A 43 -3.65 -1.32 -15.62
CA VAL A 43 -2.99 -0.29 -14.81
C VAL A 43 -3.98 0.84 -14.44
N GLU A 44 -4.76 1.32 -15.40
CA GLU A 44 -5.78 2.36 -15.15
C GLU A 44 -6.85 1.88 -14.15
N ALA A 45 -7.28 0.61 -14.24
CA ALA A 45 -8.22 -0.01 -13.30
C ALA A 45 -7.62 -0.18 -11.89
N VAL A 46 -6.37 -0.64 -11.79
CA VAL A 46 -5.62 -0.75 -10.53
C VAL A 46 -5.47 0.63 -9.88
N ASP A 47 -5.09 1.65 -10.64
CA ASP A 47 -4.95 3.02 -10.14
C ASP A 47 -6.28 3.64 -9.71
N ALA A 48 -7.38 3.31 -10.38
CA ALA A 48 -8.72 3.71 -9.95
C ALA A 48 -9.10 3.04 -8.61
N ARG A 49 -8.85 1.73 -8.47
CA ARG A 49 -9.13 0.99 -7.23
C ARG A 49 -8.26 1.44 -6.06
N ARG A 50 -6.98 1.74 -6.31
CA ARG A 50 -6.08 2.32 -5.28
C ARG A 50 -6.56 3.69 -4.80
N ARG A 51 -7.13 4.52 -5.69
CA ARG A 51 -7.72 5.81 -5.29
C ARG A 51 -8.93 5.62 -4.38
N SER A 52 -9.86 4.73 -4.73
CA SER A 52 -11.01 4.46 -3.88
C SER A 52 -10.63 3.86 -2.53
N LEU A 53 -9.63 2.97 -2.47
CA LEU A 53 -9.14 2.41 -1.21
C LEU A 53 -8.45 3.46 -0.34
N ARG A 54 -7.75 4.44 -0.94
CA ARG A 54 -7.16 5.55 -0.19
C ARG A 54 -8.24 6.41 0.47
N GLU A 55 -9.30 6.75 -0.26
CA GLU A 55 -10.45 7.48 0.28
C GLU A 55 -11.13 6.69 1.41
N GLN A 56 -11.35 5.38 1.24
CA GLN A 56 -11.88 4.52 2.29
C GLN A 56 -10.98 4.47 3.53
N ARG A 57 -9.66 4.39 3.34
CA ARG A 57 -8.69 4.39 4.44
C ARG A 57 -8.74 5.70 5.23
N GLU A 58 -8.86 6.84 4.55
CA GLU A 58 -9.00 8.15 5.20
C GLU A 58 -10.29 8.20 6.03
N LEU A 59 -11.43 7.77 5.46
CA LEU A 59 -12.69 7.70 6.21
C LEU A 59 -12.60 6.80 7.45
N ILE A 60 -12.01 5.60 7.33
CA ILE A 60 -11.85 4.68 8.45
C ILE A 60 -10.91 5.27 9.53
N ARG A 61 -9.85 5.97 9.11
CA ARG A 61 -8.94 6.65 10.03
C ARG A 61 -9.66 7.75 10.80
N ASP A 62 -10.42 8.60 10.11
CA ASP A 62 -11.17 9.68 10.74
C ASP A 62 -12.21 9.14 11.73
N GLU A 63 -12.86 8.01 11.40
CA GLU A 63 -13.77 7.33 12.32
C GLU A 63 -13.06 6.80 13.57
N ILE A 64 -11.87 6.20 13.42
CA ILE A 64 -11.05 5.73 14.55
C ILE A 64 -10.63 6.91 15.43
N GLU A 65 -10.10 7.98 14.84
CA GLU A 65 -9.65 9.18 15.56
C GLU A 65 -10.81 9.82 16.34
N GLY A 66 -12.01 9.88 15.74
CA GLY A 66 -13.20 10.38 16.43
C GLY A 66 -13.63 9.53 17.62
N ILE A 67 -13.46 8.21 17.57
CA ILE A 67 -13.73 7.32 18.71
C ILE A 67 -12.69 7.53 19.81
N GLU A 68 -11.40 7.62 19.43
CA GLU A 68 -10.30 7.84 20.38
C GLU A 68 -10.42 9.18 21.10
N GLU A 69 -10.73 10.27 20.37
CA GLU A 69 -10.94 11.59 20.97
C GLU A 69 -12.12 11.58 21.95
N LYS A 70 -13.20 10.88 21.59
CA LYS A 70 -14.37 10.72 22.46
C LYS A 70 -14.01 9.98 23.74
N TRP A 71 -13.30 8.85 23.66
CA TRP A 71 -12.85 8.11 24.85
C TRP A 71 -11.89 8.92 25.71
N ALA A 72 -10.95 9.64 25.10
CA ALA A 72 -10.02 10.51 25.83
C ALA A 72 -10.76 11.65 26.54
N ARG A 73 -11.88 12.15 25.99
CA ARG A 73 -12.75 13.12 26.66
C ARG A 73 -13.51 12.50 27.83
N GLU A 74 -14.16 11.36 27.60
CA GLU A 74 -14.91 10.63 28.64
C GLU A 74 -14.01 10.19 29.80
N GLU A 75 -12.77 9.78 29.52
CA GLU A 75 -11.78 9.43 30.53
C GLU A 75 -11.38 10.64 31.38
N ARG A 76 -11.14 11.80 30.75
CA ARG A 76 -10.85 13.05 31.47
C ARG A 76 -12.02 13.49 32.34
N GLU A 77 -13.25 13.43 31.83
CA GLU A 77 -14.46 13.71 32.61
C GLU A 77 -14.65 12.73 33.78
N SER A 78 -14.42 11.43 33.55
CA SER A 78 -14.53 10.41 34.60
C SER A 78 -13.46 10.59 35.67
N LYS A 79 -12.25 10.96 35.28
CA LYS A 79 -11.16 11.28 36.20
C LYS A 79 -11.51 12.52 37.04
N ALA A 80 -11.96 13.61 36.42
CA ALA A 80 -12.42 14.80 37.12
C ALA A 80 -13.48 14.48 38.18
N LYS A 81 -14.52 13.71 37.81
CA LYS A 81 -15.56 13.23 38.74
C LYS A 81 -15.01 12.48 39.94
N ARG A 82 -14.03 11.60 39.71
CA ARG A 82 -13.41 10.80 40.77
C ARG A 82 -12.58 11.68 41.69
N ASP A 83 -11.72 12.52 41.13
CA ASP A 83 -10.82 13.40 41.87
C ASP A 83 -11.61 14.41 42.72
N ILE A 84 -12.67 15.02 42.17
CA ILE A 84 -13.54 15.95 42.92
C ILE A 84 -14.32 15.22 44.01
N LYS A 85 -14.78 13.99 43.75
CA LYS A 85 -15.45 13.20 44.78
C LYS A 85 -14.49 12.86 45.93
N GLU A 86 -13.28 12.40 45.62
CA GLU A 86 -12.24 12.09 46.61
C GLU A 86 -11.85 13.34 47.41
N PHE A 87 -11.70 14.48 46.74
CA PHE A 87 -11.50 15.77 47.41
C PHE A 87 -12.63 16.09 48.40
N ILE A 88 -13.89 15.88 48.03
CA ILE A 88 -15.04 16.14 48.90
C ILE A 88 -15.07 15.17 50.09
N ASP A 89 -14.82 13.88 49.83
CA ASP A 89 -15.01 12.81 50.82
C ASP A 89 -13.85 12.78 51.84
N ASP A 90 -12.62 13.00 51.39
CA ASP A 90 -11.41 12.73 52.18
C ASP A 90 -10.60 13.99 52.54
N HIS A 91 -10.78 15.12 51.83
CA HIS A 91 -9.94 16.31 52.04
C HIS A 91 -10.73 17.51 52.57
N ALA A 92 -11.92 17.78 52.02
CA ALA A 92 -12.77 18.87 52.44
C ALA A 92 -13.33 18.63 53.84
N GLY A 93 -13.09 19.56 54.76
CA GLY A 93 -13.54 19.47 56.16
C GLY A 93 -12.63 18.67 57.09
N GLU A 94 -11.64 17.95 56.55
CA GLU A 94 -10.59 17.30 57.35
C GLU A 94 -9.30 18.11 57.27
N ASP A 95 -8.64 18.10 56.12
CA ASP A 95 -7.40 18.83 55.87
C ASP A 95 -7.66 20.29 55.47
N TRP A 96 -8.71 20.52 54.69
CA TRP A 96 -9.11 21.85 54.24
C TRP A 96 -10.42 22.28 54.90
N SER A 97 -10.34 23.12 55.93
CA SER A 97 -11.49 23.48 56.78
C SER A 97 -11.71 25.01 56.95
N PRO A 98 -11.77 25.80 55.86
CA PRO A 98 -12.16 27.22 55.96
C PRO A 98 -13.61 27.39 56.41
N ALA A 99 -13.97 28.62 56.79
CA ALA A 99 -15.36 28.97 57.09
C ALA A 99 -16.22 28.97 55.82
N PRO A 100 -17.31 28.17 55.72
CA PRO A 100 -18.06 28.01 54.46
C PRO A 100 -18.58 29.31 53.85
N LYS A 101 -18.84 30.33 54.69
CA LYS A 101 -19.33 31.64 54.24
C LYS A 101 -18.26 32.52 53.61
N ASP A 102 -17.00 32.20 53.87
CA ASP A 102 -15.83 32.95 53.42
C ASP A 102 -15.13 32.25 52.24
N VAL A 103 -15.62 31.07 51.82
CA VAL A 103 -15.07 30.31 50.69
C VAL A 103 -15.69 30.80 49.40
N GLU A 104 -14.87 31.38 48.53
CA GLU A 104 -15.24 31.65 47.15
C GLU A 104 -14.93 30.43 46.26
N PHE A 105 -15.58 30.34 45.10
CA PHE A 105 -15.31 29.26 44.14
C PHE A 105 -13.84 29.23 43.69
N THR A 106 -13.18 30.38 43.67
CA THR A 106 -11.76 30.47 43.36
C THR A 106 -10.87 29.78 44.38
N ASP A 107 -11.25 29.79 45.66
CA ASP A 107 -10.50 29.12 46.72
C ASP A 107 -10.64 27.60 46.59
N VAL A 108 -11.84 27.13 46.21
CA VAL A 108 -12.06 25.70 45.87
C VAL A 108 -11.17 25.29 44.70
N LEU A 109 -11.08 26.10 43.65
CA LEU A 109 -10.24 25.75 42.50
C LEU A 109 -8.74 25.73 42.85
N ASP A 110 -8.29 26.64 43.72
CA ASP A 110 -6.91 26.63 44.20
C ASP A 110 -6.61 25.38 45.02
N GLU A 111 -7.54 24.96 45.89
CA GLU A 111 -7.35 23.77 46.71
C GLU A 111 -7.51 22.46 45.93
N VAL A 112 -8.47 22.38 45.01
CA VAL A 112 -8.61 21.22 44.10
C VAL A 112 -7.34 21.06 43.27
N ALA A 113 -6.78 22.17 42.74
CA ALA A 113 -5.53 22.14 41.99
C ALA A 113 -4.35 21.66 42.86
N SER A 114 -4.28 22.12 44.11
CA SER A 114 -3.34 21.62 45.12
C SER A 114 -3.51 20.11 45.35
N PHE A 115 -4.74 19.64 45.56
CA PHE A 115 -5.09 18.24 45.81
C PHE A 115 -4.69 17.31 44.64
N VAL A 116 -5.02 17.67 43.40
CA VAL A 116 -4.61 16.91 42.21
C VAL A 116 -3.15 17.21 41.76
N ASN A 117 -2.42 18.00 42.55
CA ASN A 117 -1.01 18.36 42.34
C ASN A 117 -0.72 18.96 40.95
N VAL A 118 -1.56 19.89 40.51
CA VAL A 118 -1.33 20.69 39.30
C VAL A 118 -1.48 22.18 39.63
N PRO A 119 -0.79 23.08 38.91
CA PRO A 119 -1.03 24.50 39.09
C PRO A 119 -2.44 24.84 38.59
N ARG A 120 -3.10 25.80 39.26
CA ARG A 120 -4.51 26.16 39.01
C ARG A 120 -4.80 26.55 37.56
N ASP A 121 -3.87 27.19 36.88
CA ASP A 121 -3.97 27.57 35.46
C ASP A 121 -3.81 26.39 34.49
N ALA A 122 -3.29 25.25 34.96
CA ALA A 122 -3.22 24.00 34.21
C ALA A 122 -4.32 23.01 34.60
N LEU A 123 -5.28 23.40 35.45
CA LEU A 123 -6.38 22.54 35.82
C LEU A 123 -7.26 22.27 34.58
N PRO A 124 -7.52 21.00 34.22
CA PRO A 124 -8.35 20.68 33.06
C PRO A 124 -9.75 21.29 33.19
N ALA A 125 -10.34 21.68 32.05
CA ALA A 125 -11.68 22.26 32.04
C ALA A 125 -12.72 21.33 32.68
N GLU A 126 -12.57 20.02 32.49
CA GLU A 126 -13.44 19.01 33.08
C GLU A 126 -13.45 19.04 34.62
N HIS A 127 -12.30 19.29 35.26
CA HIS A 127 -12.20 19.45 36.71
C HIS A 127 -12.85 20.75 37.20
N ILE A 128 -12.72 21.84 36.44
CA ILE A 128 -13.36 23.12 36.76
C ILE A 128 -14.88 22.99 36.69
N ASP A 129 -15.39 22.38 35.62
CA ASP A 129 -16.82 22.18 35.40
C ASP A 129 -17.42 21.28 36.50
N GLU A 130 -16.77 20.17 36.82
CA GLU A 130 -17.22 19.25 37.88
C GLU A 130 -17.15 19.91 39.26
N ALA A 131 -16.08 20.64 39.58
CA ALA A 131 -15.98 21.40 40.83
C ALA A 131 -17.09 22.45 40.93
N SER A 132 -17.44 23.12 39.83
CA SER A 132 -18.54 24.09 39.79
C SER A 132 -19.88 23.42 40.03
N GLU A 133 -20.13 22.26 39.42
CA GLU A 133 -21.38 21.50 39.62
C GLU A 133 -21.52 21.03 41.08
N ARG A 134 -20.41 20.60 41.68
CA ARG A 134 -20.32 20.04 43.03
C ARG A 134 -20.01 21.07 44.12
N PHE A 135 -19.97 22.36 43.79
CA PHE A 135 -19.60 23.42 44.73
C PHE A 135 -20.50 23.44 45.98
N GLY A 136 -21.80 23.20 45.80
CA GLY A 136 -22.74 23.10 46.92
C GLY A 136 -22.45 21.93 47.86
N ASP A 137 -22.02 20.78 47.31
CA ASP A 137 -21.66 19.58 48.10
C ASP A 137 -20.41 19.86 48.93
N ILE A 138 -19.42 20.55 48.36
CA ILE A 138 -18.20 20.99 49.04
C ILE A 138 -18.55 21.90 50.23
N LEU A 139 -19.36 22.94 50.01
CA LEU A 139 -19.78 23.86 51.07
C LEU A 139 -20.56 23.13 52.19
N TYR A 140 -21.39 22.16 51.82
CA TYR A 140 -22.14 21.35 52.78
C TYR A 140 -21.20 20.51 53.68
N VAL A 141 -20.19 19.87 53.10
CA VAL A 141 -19.20 19.10 53.87
C VAL A 141 -18.42 20.01 54.83
N LEU A 142 -17.97 21.18 54.35
CA LEU A 142 -17.29 22.18 55.18
C LEU A 142 -18.17 22.66 56.34
N GLU A 143 -19.46 22.94 56.10
CA GLU A 143 -20.39 23.38 57.15
C GLU A 143 -20.58 22.28 58.21
N LYS A 144 -20.72 21.03 57.77
CA LYS A 144 -20.87 19.89 58.66
C LYS A 144 -19.63 19.65 59.52
N ALA A 145 -18.43 19.81 58.96
CA ALA A 145 -17.16 19.66 59.68
C ALA A 145 -17.03 20.66 60.85
N GLN A 146 -17.65 21.84 60.75
CA GLN A 146 -17.61 22.85 61.82
C GLN A 146 -18.53 22.56 63.00
N ILE A 147 -19.44 21.59 62.88
CA ILE A 147 -20.38 21.24 63.96
C ILE A 147 -19.73 20.17 64.85
N PRO A 148 -19.34 20.47 66.11
CA PRO A 148 -18.48 19.59 66.91
C PRO A 148 -19.07 18.22 67.30
N TYR A 149 -20.29 17.88 66.89
CA TYR A 149 -21.00 16.64 67.24
C TYR A 149 -22.01 16.18 66.18
N ALA A 150 -21.76 16.42 64.89
CA ALA A 150 -22.66 15.98 63.83
C ALA A 150 -22.82 14.45 63.84
N ARG A 151 -24.00 13.99 64.27
CA ARG A 151 -24.41 12.59 64.25
C ARG A 151 -24.39 12.10 62.79
N PRO A 152 -23.84 10.92 62.47
CA PRO A 152 -23.84 10.40 61.10
C PRO A 152 -25.29 10.34 60.58
N ASP A 153 -25.53 10.96 59.43
CA ASP A 153 -26.86 11.09 58.83
C ASP A 153 -27.30 9.73 58.26
N PRO A 154 -28.33 9.07 58.83
CA PRO A 154 -28.76 7.74 58.40
C PRO A 154 -29.36 7.70 56.98
N LEU A 155 -29.63 8.86 56.36
CA LEU A 155 -30.15 8.94 55.00
C LEU A 155 -29.08 8.86 53.90
N ALA A 156 -27.80 8.99 54.24
CA ALA A 156 -26.70 8.84 53.27
C ALA A 156 -26.63 7.43 52.63
N LEU A 157 -27.18 6.42 53.31
CA LEU A 157 -27.17 5.01 52.86
C LEU A 157 -28.23 4.66 51.81
N MET A 158 -29.18 5.56 51.50
CA MET A 158 -30.25 5.28 50.52
C MET A 158 -29.91 5.68 49.07
N GLY A 159 -28.81 6.40 48.84
CA GLY A 159 -28.36 6.82 47.51
C GLY A 159 -27.83 5.69 46.61
N ASP A 160 -27.38 4.58 47.19
CA ASP A 160 -26.65 3.51 46.48
C ASP A 160 -27.51 2.57 45.62
N ILE A 161 -28.85 2.60 45.74
CA ILE A 161 -29.70 1.66 44.99
C ILE A 161 -30.00 2.18 43.56
N ALA A 162 -29.94 3.50 43.33
CA ALA A 162 -30.19 4.08 42.00
C ALA A 162 -28.96 4.04 41.06
N THR A 163 -27.75 3.92 41.62
CA THR A 163 -26.50 3.86 40.85
C THR A 163 -26.28 2.49 40.19
N ALA A 164 -26.76 1.40 40.80
CA ALA A 164 -26.58 0.04 40.29
C ALA A 164 -27.25 -0.21 38.92
N THR A 165 -28.41 0.41 38.64
CA THR A 165 -29.10 0.23 37.35
C THR A 165 -28.50 1.07 36.21
N ASN A 166 -27.82 2.17 36.52
CA ASN A 166 -27.14 3.00 35.52
C ASN A 166 -25.77 2.43 35.09
N ALA A 167 -25.16 1.58 35.92
CA ALA A 167 -23.90 0.93 35.61
C ALA A 167 -24.02 -0.18 34.53
N ASP A 168 -25.17 -0.88 34.43
CA ASP A 168 -25.35 -1.94 33.43
C ASP A 168 -25.52 -1.37 32.00
N SER A 169 -26.15 -0.20 31.86
CA SER A 169 -26.33 0.44 30.56
C SER A 169 -25.03 1.03 30.02
N SER A 170 -24.22 1.72 30.84
CA SER A 170 -22.93 2.28 30.41
C SER A 170 -21.96 1.18 29.95
N ASN A 171 -21.93 0.05 30.66
CA ASN A 171 -21.03 -1.05 30.34
C ASN A 171 -21.36 -1.69 28.97
N ARG A 172 -22.64 -1.81 28.60
CA ARG A 172 -23.03 -2.33 27.27
C ARG A 172 -22.64 -1.40 26.13
N TRP A 173 -22.73 -0.09 26.34
CA TRP A 173 -22.29 0.89 25.33
C TRP A 173 -20.79 0.83 25.13
N ALA A 174 -20.01 0.73 26.21
CA ALA A 174 -18.55 0.62 26.14
C ALA A 174 -18.10 -0.64 25.37
N VAL A 175 -18.77 -1.79 25.60
CA VAL A 175 -18.48 -3.03 24.85
C VAL A 175 -18.77 -2.86 23.36
N GLN A 176 -19.94 -2.31 23.00
CA GLN A 176 -20.31 -2.13 21.59
C GLN A 176 -19.38 -1.14 20.86
N GLU A 177 -18.96 -0.08 21.53
CA GLU A 177 -18.05 0.91 20.93
C GLU A 177 -16.65 0.32 20.72
N ARG A 178 -16.18 -0.51 21.66
CA ARG A 178 -14.92 -1.26 21.51
C ARG A 178 -14.96 -2.26 20.37
N GLU A 179 -16.05 -3.02 20.23
CA GLU A 179 -16.25 -3.92 19.09
C GLU A 179 -16.22 -3.16 17.75
N ARG A 180 -16.83 -1.97 17.70
CA ARG A 180 -16.78 -1.11 16.50
C ARG A 180 -15.36 -0.65 16.20
N TYR A 181 -14.62 -0.20 17.22
CA TYR A 181 -13.22 0.20 17.08
C TYR A 181 -12.37 -0.94 16.52
N ASP A 182 -12.45 -2.13 17.11
CA ASP A 182 -11.68 -3.30 16.68
C ASP A 182 -12.04 -3.73 15.24
N ALA A 183 -13.33 -3.65 14.88
CA ALA A 183 -13.78 -3.91 13.52
C ALA A 183 -13.22 -2.88 12.51
N GLN A 184 -13.19 -1.60 12.86
CA GLN A 184 -12.63 -0.57 11.99
C GLN A 184 -11.11 -0.69 11.84
N ARG A 185 -10.41 -1.00 12.94
CA ARG A 185 -8.97 -1.26 12.92
C ARG A 185 -8.62 -2.45 12.03
N SER A 186 -9.40 -3.53 12.12
CA SER A 186 -9.22 -4.70 11.26
C SER A 186 -9.44 -4.36 9.77
N ARG A 187 -10.47 -3.58 9.46
CA ARG A 187 -10.72 -3.08 8.09
C ARG A 187 -9.59 -2.19 7.58
N LEU A 188 -9.01 -1.34 8.44
CA LEU A 188 -7.86 -0.51 8.07
C LEU A 188 -6.67 -1.37 7.63
N VAL A 189 -6.39 -2.45 8.36
CA VAL A 189 -5.33 -3.41 8.03
C VAL A 189 -5.62 -4.11 6.71
N GLU A 190 -6.85 -4.59 6.50
CA GLU A 190 -7.29 -5.22 5.25
C GLU A 190 -7.10 -4.27 4.04
N VAL A 191 -7.60 -3.04 4.13
CA VAL A 191 -7.46 -2.02 3.08
C VAL A 191 -6.00 -1.69 2.81
N SER A 192 -5.17 -1.61 3.84
CA SER A 192 -3.73 -1.34 3.68
C SER A 192 -3.00 -2.47 2.97
N THR A 193 -3.37 -3.72 3.27
CA THR A 193 -2.82 -4.92 2.63
C THR A 193 -3.22 -4.97 1.16
N GLU A 194 -4.50 -4.70 0.85
CA GLU A 194 -4.99 -4.61 -0.52
C GLU A 194 -4.28 -3.51 -1.32
N MET A 195 -4.08 -2.33 -0.72
CA MET A 195 -3.32 -1.24 -1.37
C MET A 195 -1.88 -1.64 -1.72
N SER A 196 -1.22 -2.40 -0.84
CA SER A 196 0.14 -2.91 -1.06
C SER A 196 0.18 -3.99 -2.14
N ALA A 197 -0.80 -4.89 -2.19
CA ALA A 197 -0.94 -5.88 -3.26
C ALA A 197 -1.16 -5.22 -4.62
N LEU A 198 -2.05 -4.22 -4.69
CA LEU A 198 -2.30 -3.45 -5.92
C LEU A 198 -1.08 -2.63 -6.36
N GLN A 199 -0.25 -2.16 -5.44
CA GLN A 199 1.00 -1.49 -5.78
C GLN A 199 1.99 -2.45 -6.45
N ARG A 200 2.16 -3.65 -5.89
CA ARG A 200 2.99 -4.71 -6.49
C ARG A 200 2.47 -5.12 -7.87
N GLU A 201 1.15 -5.27 -8.03
CA GLU A 201 0.55 -5.55 -9.35
C GLU A 201 0.86 -4.43 -10.35
N ARG A 202 0.75 -3.16 -9.95
CA ARG A 202 1.06 -2.02 -10.81
C ARG A 202 2.53 -2.02 -11.24
N GLU A 203 3.46 -2.29 -10.33
CA GLU A 203 4.90 -2.36 -10.61
C GLU A 203 5.16 -3.47 -11.63
N SER A 204 4.65 -4.69 -11.40
CA SER A 204 4.75 -5.81 -12.33
C SER A 204 4.15 -5.50 -13.72
N LEU A 205 2.99 -4.84 -13.78
CA LEU A 205 2.37 -4.43 -15.05
C LEU A 205 3.18 -3.34 -15.76
N SER A 206 3.82 -2.44 -15.01
CA SER A 206 4.71 -1.40 -15.55
C SER A 206 5.95 -2.03 -16.18
N ASP A 207 6.60 -2.96 -15.46
CA ASP A 207 7.78 -3.67 -15.95
C ASP A 207 7.46 -4.46 -17.22
N ARG A 208 6.32 -5.17 -17.24
CA ARG A 208 5.83 -5.85 -18.44
C ARG A 208 5.56 -4.89 -19.60
N PHE A 209 5.03 -3.71 -19.32
CA PHE A 209 4.78 -2.69 -20.34
C PHE A 209 6.08 -2.16 -20.94
N GLU A 210 7.10 -1.90 -20.11
CA GLU A 210 8.42 -1.45 -20.54
C GLU A 210 9.15 -2.54 -21.36
N ASN A 211 9.04 -3.80 -20.95
CA ASN A 211 9.61 -4.93 -21.68
C ASN A 211 8.86 -5.24 -23.00
N THR A 212 7.64 -4.73 -23.17
CA THR A 212 6.85 -4.88 -24.41
C THR A 212 6.97 -3.65 -25.33
N ASP A 213 8.10 -2.92 -25.29
CA ASP A 213 8.28 -1.76 -26.16
C ASP A 213 8.59 -2.19 -27.62
N PRO A 214 7.71 -1.90 -28.59
CA PRO A 214 7.95 -2.21 -30.00
C PRO A 214 9.18 -1.48 -30.58
N GLU A 215 9.72 -0.46 -29.91
CA GLU A 215 10.96 0.19 -30.35
C GLU A 215 12.18 -0.73 -30.25
N GLN A 216 12.27 -1.58 -29.22
CA GLN A 216 13.35 -2.57 -29.11
C GLN A 216 13.26 -3.59 -30.25
N LEU A 217 12.05 -4.06 -30.55
CA LEU A 217 11.83 -4.92 -31.71
C LEU A 217 12.17 -4.21 -33.02
N ARG A 218 11.80 -2.93 -33.20
CA ARG A 218 12.13 -2.18 -34.42
C ARG A 218 13.62 -2.03 -34.64
N SER A 219 14.38 -1.82 -33.57
CA SER A 219 15.85 -1.81 -33.60
C SER A 219 16.39 -3.14 -34.13
N ASN A 220 15.98 -4.26 -33.52
CA ASN A 220 16.47 -5.59 -33.91
C ASN A 220 15.96 -6.00 -35.30
N LEU A 221 14.73 -5.63 -35.65
CA LEU A 221 14.13 -5.83 -36.97
C LEU A 221 14.84 -5.06 -38.07
N LYS A 222 15.45 -3.91 -37.76
CA LYS A 222 16.20 -3.16 -38.76
C LYS A 222 17.43 -3.95 -39.19
N ASP A 223 18.12 -4.58 -38.25
CA ASP A 223 19.34 -5.35 -38.52
C ASP A 223 19.01 -6.69 -39.18
N VAL A 224 18.01 -7.41 -38.66
CA VAL A 224 17.52 -8.66 -39.27
C VAL A 224 16.89 -8.42 -40.64
N GLY A 225 16.10 -7.36 -40.76
CA GLY A 225 15.45 -6.95 -42.01
C GLY A 225 16.47 -6.57 -43.08
N LEU A 226 17.53 -5.83 -42.71
CA LEU A 226 18.63 -5.51 -43.62
C LEU A 226 19.34 -6.77 -44.12
N ALA A 227 19.63 -7.72 -43.23
CA ALA A 227 20.26 -8.99 -43.58
C ALA A 227 19.37 -9.85 -44.49
N ALA A 228 18.07 -9.95 -44.17
CA ALA A 228 17.09 -10.69 -44.99
C ALA A 228 16.91 -10.06 -46.37
N ILE A 229 16.79 -8.72 -46.45
CA ILE A 229 16.72 -7.98 -47.70
C ILE A 229 17.99 -8.19 -48.52
N ALA A 230 19.17 -8.08 -47.90
CA ALA A 230 20.44 -8.31 -48.57
C ALA A 230 20.55 -9.74 -49.13
N SER A 231 20.10 -10.75 -48.36
CA SER A 231 20.09 -12.16 -48.77
C SER A 231 19.21 -12.43 -49.99
N VAL A 232 18.11 -11.68 -50.16
CA VAL A 232 17.20 -11.83 -51.32
C VAL A 232 17.63 -10.96 -52.51
N ILE A 233 18.07 -9.72 -52.26
CA ILE A 233 18.50 -8.78 -53.30
C ILE A 233 19.80 -9.27 -53.95
N PHE A 234 20.73 -9.83 -53.18
CA PHE A 234 22.05 -10.22 -53.71
C PHE A 234 21.97 -11.26 -54.85
N PRO A 235 21.24 -12.39 -54.72
CA PRO A 235 21.05 -13.33 -55.84
C PRO A 235 20.36 -12.70 -57.05
N LEU A 236 19.45 -11.75 -56.82
CA LEU A 236 18.71 -11.04 -57.87
C LEU A 236 19.62 -10.09 -58.66
N VAL A 237 20.51 -9.38 -57.96
CA VAL A 237 21.55 -8.53 -58.58
C VAL A 237 22.54 -9.37 -59.37
N VAL A 238 23.00 -10.50 -58.82
CA VAL A 238 23.89 -11.44 -59.53
C VAL A 238 23.22 -11.98 -60.80
N ALA A 239 21.96 -12.40 -60.70
CA ALA A 239 21.18 -12.83 -61.87
C ALA A 239 21.05 -11.70 -62.92
N GLY A 240 20.81 -10.46 -62.49
CA GLY A 240 20.77 -9.29 -63.37
C GLY A 240 22.11 -8.99 -64.06
N MET A 241 23.23 -9.17 -63.35
CA MET A 241 24.59 -9.04 -63.92
C MET A 241 24.85 -10.09 -65.00
N HIS A 242 24.36 -11.32 -64.82
CA HIS A 242 24.42 -12.38 -65.84
C HIS A 242 23.62 -12.04 -67.08
N VAL A 243 22.37 -11.59 -66.91
CA VAL A 243 21.49 -11.25 -68.03
C VAL A 243 22.02 -10.05 -68.83
N SER A 244 22.67 -9.09 -68.17
CA SER A 244 23.26 -7.91 -68.81
C SER A 244 24.61 -8.18 -69.48
N GLY A 245 25.18 -9.39 -69.34
CA GLY A 245 26.46 -9.74 -69.96
C GLY A 245 27.68 -9.05 -69.33
N LEU A 246 27.54 -8.56 -68.10
CA LEU A 246 28.60 -7.82 -67.39
C LEU A 246 29.67 -8.75 -66.80
N VAL A 247 29.43 -10.07 -66.83
CA VAL A 247 30.34 -11.10 -66.34
C VAL A 247 31.39 -11.40 -67.43
N VAL A 248 32.67 -11.18 -67.12
CA VAL A 248 33.79 -11.34 -68.05
C VAL A 248 33.81 -12.78 -68.62
N PRO A 249 33.56 -12.97 -69.93
CA PRO A 249 33.57 -14.29 -70.54
C PRO A 249 35.02 -14.75 -70.70
N GLY A 250 35.46 -15.72 -69.90
CA GLY A 250 36.82 -16.26 -70.06
C GLY A 250 37.30 -17.25 -69.01
N ILE A 251 36.67 -17.34 -67.83
CA ILE A 251 37.09 -18.27 -66.78
C ILE A 251 36.14 -19.48 -66.76
N PRO A 252 36.55 -20.66 -67.29
CA PRO A 252 35.69 -21.85 -67.37
C PRO A 252 35.28 -22.40 -65.99
N PHE A 253 36.01 -22.03 -64.93
CA PHE A 253 35.69 -22.40 -63.56
C PHE A 253 34.52 -21.59 -62.98
N ALA A 254 34.30 -20.36 -63.48
CA ALA A 254 33.28 -19.46 -62.96
C ALA A 254 31.87 -20.02 -63.21
N THR A 255 31.57 -20.50 -64.43
CA THR A 255 30.21 -20.92 -64.80
C THR A 255 29.69 -22.17 -64.06
N THR A 256 30.59 -23.01 -63.51
CA THR A 256 30.20 -24.26 -62.84
C THR A 256 30.12 -24.09 -61.33
N ILE A 257 31.02 -23.30 -60.74
CA ILE A 257 31.11 -23.15 -59.27
C ILE A 257 30.32 -21.96 -58.76
N GLU A 258 30.11 -20.94 -59.58
CA GLU A 258 29.33 -19.76 -59.21
C GLU A 258 27.96 -20.06 -58.60
N PRO A 259 27.08 -20.91 -59.17
CA PRO A 259 25.79 -21.21 -58.55
C PRO A 259 25.94 -21.90 -57.19
N LEU A 260 27.00 -22.71 -57.00
CA LEU A 260 27.30 -23.34 -55.72
C LEU A 260 27.74 -22.30 -54.68
N VAL A 261 28.54 -21.31 -55.08
CA VAL A 261 29.01 -20.22 -54.20
C VAL A 261 27.86 -19.29 -53.84
N VAL A 262 27.01 -18.90 -54.80
CA VAL A 262 25.81 -18.08 -54.53
C VAL A 262 24.86 -18.82 -53.60
N PHE A 263 24.65 -20.12 -53.82
CA PHE A 263 23.86 -20.95 -52.92
C PHE A 263 24.46 -21.04 -51.52
N ALA A 264 25.78 -21.28 -51.40
CA ALA A 264 26.46 -21.34 -50.12
C ALA A 264 26.36 -20.00 -49.35
N ILE A 265 26.57 -18.88 -50.02
CA ILE A 265 26.40 -17.54 -49.44
C ILE A 265 24.95 -17.33 -48.99
N TRP A 266 23.97 -17.74 -49.80
CA TRP A 266 22.56 -17.64 -49.44
C TRP A 266 22.20 -18.50 -48.22
N VAL A 267 22.64 -19.76 -48.17
CA VAL A 267 22.43 -20.66 -47.02
C VAL A 267 23.12 -20.12 -45.77
N VAL A 268 24.34 -19.59 -45.88
CA VAL A 268 25.05 -18.97 -44.75
C VAL A 268 24.30 -17.73 -44.26
N GLY A 269 23.86 -16.86 -45.17
CA GLY A 269 23.06 -15.68 -44.81
C GLY A 269 21.76 -16.05 -44.10
N LEU A 270 21.08 -17.10 -44.58
CA LEU A 270 19.86 -17.62 -43.96
C LEU A 270 20.16 -18.24 -42.59
N GLY A 271 21.26 -18.98 -42.46
CA GLY A 271 21.72 -19.56 -41.19
C GLY A 271 22.03 -18.50 -40.14
N VAL A 272 22.65 -17.38 -40.51
CA VAL A 272 22.91 -16.25 -39.60
C VAL A 272 21.60 -15.62 -39.11
N VAL A 273 20.63 -15.43 -40.00
CA VAL A 273 19.30 -14.91 -39.62
C VAL A 273 18.59 -15.85 -38.65
N PHE A 274 18.63 -17.16 -38.90
CA PHE A 274 18.04 -18.16 -38.00
C PHE A 274 18.77 -18.25 -36.66
N ALA A 275 20.10 -18.20 -36.65
CA ALA A 275 20.88 -18.21 -35.42
C ALA A 275 20.56 -16.98 -34.55
N HIS A 276 20.42 -15.81 -35.18
CA HIS A 276 20.06 -14.58 -34.49
C HIS A 276 18.63 -14.60 -33.94
N MET A 277 17.65 -15.08 -34.73
CA MET A 277 16.30 -15.31 -34.22
C MET A 277 16.28 -16.31 -33.05
N ASN A 278 17.10 -17.36 -33.11
CA ASN A 278 17.13 -18.38 -32.07
C ASN A 278 17.75 -17.85 -30.76
N SER A 279 18.83 -17.06 -30.83
CA SER A 279 19.39 -16.42 -29.63
C SER A 279 18.37 -15.47 -28.99
N GLU A 280 17.64 -14.70 -29.80
CA GLU A 280 16.64 -13.75 -29.29
C GLU A 280 15.42 -14.44 -28.66
N LEU A 281 15.06 -15.65 -29.12
CA LEU A 281 14.03 -16.48 -28.47
C LEU A 281 14.53 -17.12 -27.18
N THR A 282 15.82 -17.49 -27.11
CA THR A 282 16.38 -18.19 -25.95
C THR A 282 16.70 -17.21 -24.81
N ASP A 283 17.23 -16.02 -25.12
CA ASP A 283 17.59 -15.02 -24.12
C ASP A 283 16.36 -14.37 -23.45
N ASN A 284 15.19 -14.38 -24.11
CA ASN A 284 13.96 -13.84 -23.53
C ASN A 284 13.27 -14.79 -22.54
N ASP A 285 13.48 -16.10 -22.63
CA ASP A 285 12.81 -17.08 -21.75
C ASP A 285 13.41 -17.09 -20.33
N ASP A 286 14.71 -16.76 -20.19
CA ASP A 286 15.40 -16.70 -18.89
C ASP A 286 15.06 -15.44 -18.07
N SER A 287 14.26 -14.52 -18.61
CA SER A 287 13.87 -13.27 -17.94
C SER A 287 12.45 -13.27 -17.39
N LEU A 288 11.74 -14.40 -17.48
CA LEU A 288 10.47 -14.55 -16.76
C LEU A 288 10.78 -14.61 -15.26
N PRO A 289 10.27 -13.68 -14.44
CA PRO A 289 10.47 -13.73 -13.00
C PRO A 289 9.92 -15.07 -12.50
N ASP A 290 10.80 -15.82 -11.81
CA ASP A 290 10.50 -17.13 -11.26
C ASP A 290 9.23 -17.01 -10.39
N GLU A 291 8.11 -17.53 -10.91
CA GLU A 291 6.78 -17.46 -10.27
C GLU A 291 6.81 -18.13 -8.87
N SER A 292 7.82 -18.95 -8.60
CA SER A 292 8.06 -19.57 -7.30
C SER A 292 8.57 -18.59 -6.23
N ALA A 293 9.19 -17.46 -6.59
CA ALA A 293 9.69 -16.48 -5.61
C ALA A 293 8.59 -15.54 -5.07
N ALA A 294 7.41 -15.50 -5.71
CA ALA A 294 6.30 -14.64 -5.30
C ALA A 294 5.39 -15.25 -4.23
N VAL A 295 5.55 -16.54 -3.89
CA VAL A 295 4.66 -17.26 -2.97
C VAL A 295 5.32 -17.61 -1.62
N GLU A 296 6.62 -17.39 -1.45
CA GLU A 296 7.37 -17.86 -0.27
C GLU A 296 7.78 -16.78 0.75
N ASN A 297 7.14 -15.60 0.76
CA ASN A 297 7.50 -14.54 1.71
C ASN A 297 6.31 -13.98 2.53
N ASP A 298 5.33 -14.82 2.85
CA ASP A 298 4.15 -14.45 3.67
C ASP A 298 4.12 -15.18 5.03
N SER A 299 5.28 -15.68 5.53
CA SER A 299 5.34 -16.35 6.83
C SER A 299 6.43 -15.88 7.79
N GLU A 300 7.11 -14.76 7.54
CA GLU A 300 8.18 -14.31 8.43
C GLU A 300 7.87 -12.94 9.04
N THR A 301 7.55 -12.99 10.34
CA THR A 301 7.54 -11.90 11.34
C THR A 301 6.33 -10.96 11.34
N ASP A 302 5.20 -11.50 11.81
CA ASP A 302 4.36 -10.79 12.79
C ASP A 302 5.23 -10.55 14.05
N ASP A 303 6.09 -9.54 14.00
CA ASP A 303 6.51 -8.86 15.22
C ASP A 303 5.32 -8.00 15.66
N PRO A 304 4.65 -8.33 16.78
CA PRO A 304 3.63 -7.43 17.31
C PRO A 304 4.28 -6.06 17.55
N PRO A 305 3.60 -4.95 17.24
CA PRO A 305 4.12 -3.62 17.52
C PRO A 305 4.52 -3.56 19.00
N ALA A 306 5.80 -3.31 19.25
CA ALA A 306 6.45 -3.23 20.55
C ALA A 306 6.01 -2.00 21.38
N GLU A 307 4.73 -1.64 21.32
CA GLU A 307 4.16 -0.43 21.95
C GLU A 307 3.18 -0.75 23.11
N ALA A 308 3.21 -1.96 23.67
CA ALA A 308 2.33 -2.32 24.80
C ALA A 308 3.03 -2.62 26.14
N GLU A 309 4.36 -2.42 26.26
CA GLU A 309 5.12 -2.78 27.48
C GLU A 309 5.68 -1.59 28.28
N ALA A 310 5.15 -0.37 28.11
CA ALA A 310 5.69 0.83 28.78
C ALA A 310 4.86 1.38 29.97
N VAL A 311 3.79 0.71 30.44
CA VAL A 311 2.89 1.31 31.46
C VAL A 311 2.90 0.59 32.83
N GLU A 312 3.68 -0.48 33.03
CA GLU A 312 3.63 -1.25 34.30
C GLU A 312 4.97 -1.25 35.09
N ALA A 313 5.62 -0.09 35.24
CA ALA A 313 6.88 -0.01 36.02
C ALA A 313 7.04 1.22 36.94
N THR A 314 5.98 1.97 37.24
CA THR A 314 6.07 3.09 38.19
C THR A 314 5.03 2.99 39.31
N GLU A 315 5.00 1.86 40.03
CA GLU A 315 4.27 1.77 41.30
C GLU A 315 4.91 0.73 42.24
N SER A 316 6.21 0.86 42.51
CA SER A 316 6.87 0.09 43.58
C SER A 316 8.15 0.76 44.07
N GLU A 317 8.07 2.03 44.48
CA GLU A 317 9.15 2.65 45.25
C GLU A 317 8.61 3.75 46.19
N ALA A 318 7.85 3.31 47.20
CA ALA A 318 7.51 4.12 48.37
C ALA A 318 7.19 3.20 49.56
N ALA A 319 8.23 2.55 50.10
CA ALA A 319 8.20 1.95 51.42
C ALA A 319 9.62 1.85 51.98
N ASP A 320 10.16 3.00 52.43
CA ASP A 320 11.09 3.12 53.55
C ASP A 320 11.00 4.54 54.15
#